data_AF-A0A822DG58-F1
#
_entry.id   AF-A0A822DG58-F1
#
_cell.length_a   1.000
_cell.length_b   1.000
_cell.length_c   1.000
_cell.angle_alpha   90.00
_cell.angle_beta   90.00
_cell.angle_gamma   90.00
#
_symmetry.space_group_name_H-M   'P 1'
#
loop_
_entity.id
_entity.type
_entity.pdbx_description
1 polymer ?
#
loop_
_entity_poly.entity_id
_entity_poly.type
_entity_poly.pdbx_seq_one_letter_code
_entity_poly.pdbx_strand_id
1 'polypeptide(L)' 'LTAAQIHDELAAAYGQGVVSYRIVARWIERFSNERESLEDNPRSGRPIRGGGTTLI' A
#
# COMPACT_ATOMS: atom_id res chain seq x y z
N LEU A 1 2.85 16.88 10.34
CA LEU A 1 1.89 17.01 9.23
C LEU A 1 0.71 16.10 9.49
N THR A 2 -0.53 16.59 9.34
CA THR A 2 -1.72 15.75 9.40
C THR A 2 -1.95 15.05 8.06
N ALA A 3 -2.74 13.98 8.04
CA ALA A 3 -3.11 13.30 6.80
C ALA A 3 -3.84 14.22 5.81
N ALA A 4 -4.56 15.22 6.30
CA ALA A 4 -5.26 16.20 5.47
C ALA A 4 -4.26 17.12 4.76
N GLN A 5 -3.29 17.67 5.50
CA GLN A 5 -2.26 18.54 4.93
C GLN A 5 -1.46 17.83 3.83
N ILE A 6 -1.03 16.59 4.08
CA ILE A 6 -0.28 15.81 3.09
C ILE A 6 -1.15 15.50 1.85
N HIS A 7 -2.42 15.14 2.05
CA HIS A 7 -3.31 14.90 0.92
C HIS A 7 -3.52 16.16 0.07
N ASP A 8 -3.70 17.32 0.70
CA ASP A 8 -3.89 18.59 0.01
C ASP A 8 -2.62 19.02 -0.75
N GLU A 9 -1.44 18.83 -0.16
CA GLU A 9 -0.15 19.05 -0.82
C GLU A 9 0.03 18.11 -2.03
N LEU A 10 -0.32 16.83 -1.90
CA LEU A 10 -0.29 15.88 -3.01
C LEU A 10 -1.24 16.29 -4.13
N ALA A 11 -2.49 16.65 -3.80
CA ALA A 11 -3.48 17.08 -4.76
C ALA A 11 -3.09 18.39 -5.46
N ALA A 12 -2.46 19.32 -4.74
CA ALA A 12 -1.95 20.57 -5.31
C ALA A 12 -0.78 20.33 -6.29
N ALA A 13 0.09 19.38 -5.98
CA ALA A 13 1.26 19.08 -6.81
C ALA A 13 0.96 18.22 -8.04
N TYR A 14 0.06 17.23 -7.91
CA TYR A 14 -0.17 16.20 -8.93
C TYR A 14 -1.60 16.18 -9.50
N GLY A 15 -2.50 17.00 -8.97
CA GLY A 15 -3.89 17.11 -9.44
C GLY A 15 -4.82 15.98 -8.93
N GLN A 16 -5.95 15.83 -9.61
CA GLN A 16 -6.95 14.81 -9.31
C GLN A 16 -6.44 13.43 -9.77
N GLY A 17 -6.40 12.45 -8.87
CA GLY A 17 -5.86 11.10 -9.13
C GLY A 17 -4.79 10.64 -8.14
N VAL A 18 -4.42 11.50 -7.19
CA VAL A 18 -3.53 11.13 -6.09
C VAL A 18 -4.15 10.10 -5.14
N VAL A 19 -3.28 9.49 -4.33
CA VAL A 19 -3.70 8.56 -3.28
C VAL A 19 -4.73 9.21 -2.35
N SER A 20 -5.75 8.43 -1.97
CA SER A 20 -6.80 8.96 -1.10
C SER A 20 -6.28 9.29 0.30
N TYR A 21 -6.95 10.22 0.99
CA TYR A 21 -6.69 10.55 2.39
C TYR A 21 -6.52 9.30 3.28
N ARG A 22 -7.35 8.27 3.08
CA ARG A 22 -7.31 7.03 3.88
C ARG A 22 -5.99 6.27 3.71
N ILE A 23 -5.40 6.30 2.51
CA ILE A 23 -4.09 5.70 2.25
C ILE A 23 -2.99 6.52 2.91
N VAL A 24 -3.05 7.85 2.81
CA VAL A 24 -2.11 8.76 3.47
C VAL A 24 -2.11 8.54 4.99
N ALA A 25 -3.29 8.46 5.61
CA ALA A 25 -3.41 8.20 7.05
C ALA A 25 -2.77 6.86 7.45
N ARG A 26 -2.97 5.81 6.65
CA ARG A 26 -2.34 4.49 6.88
C ARG A 26 -0.82 4.55 6.73
N TRP A 27 -0.29 5.34 5.80
CA TRP A 27 1.15 5.52 5.66
C TRP A 27 1.75 6.25 6.87
N ILE A 28 1.10 7.32 7.35
CA ILE A 28 1.54 8.02 8.57
C ILE A 28 1.62 7.03 9.74
N GLU A 29 0.58 6.22 9.97
CA GLU A 29 0.58 5.20 11.01
C GLU A 29 1.74 4.20 10.84
N ARG A 30 2.01 3.72 9.63
CA ARG A 30 3.12 2.78 9.37
C ARG A 30 4.47 3.40 9.65
N PHE A 31 4.72 4.62 9.19
CA PHE A 31 5.97 5.32 9.43
C PHE A 31 6.17 5.68 10.91
N SER A 32 5.09 5.98 11.64
CA SER A 32 5.14 6.16 13.09
C SER A 32 5.50 4.88 13.86
N ASN A 33 5.33 3.70 13.24
CA ASN A 33 5.71 2.40 13.81
C ASN A 33 7.05 1.88 13.25
N GLU A 34 7.96 2.78 12.84
CA GLU A 34 9.31 2.46 12.33
C GLU A 34 9.32 1.55 11.08
N ARG A 35 8.17 1.38 10.41
CA ARG A 35 8.10 0.67 9.13
C ARG A 35 8.43 1.64 7.99
N GLU A 36 9.72 1.83 7.76
CA GLU A 36 10.23 2.74 6.72
C GLU A 36 10.29 2.13 5.32
N SER A 37 10.08 0.81 5.19
CA SER A 37 10.08 0.14 3.89
C SER A 37 8.96 0.68 2.99
N LEU A 38 9.39 1.17 1.82
CA LEU A 38 8.54 1.66 0.74
C LEU A 38 7.94 0.52 -0.09
N GLU A 39 8.46 -0.70 0.05
CA GLU A 39 8.03 -1.86 -0.71
C GLU A 39 6.70 -2.42 -0.22
N ASP A 40 5.89 -2.88 -1.19
CA ASP A 40 4.71 -3.69 -0.92
C ASP A 40 5.12 -5.02 -0.27
N ASN A 41 4.34 -5.49 0.71
CA ASN A 41 4.51 -6.84 1.19
C ASN A 41 4.21 -7.85 0.06
N PRO A 42 4.87 -9.02 0.06
CA PRO A 42 4.56 -10.09 -0.89
C PRO A 42 3.06 -10.35 -0.94
N ARG A 43 2.49 -10.27 -2.14
CA ARG A 43 1.07 -10.56 -2.35
C ARG A 43 0.88 -12.07 -2.26
N SER A 44 -0.03 -12.54 -1.41
CA SER A 44 -0.47 -13.92 -1.46
C SER A 44 -1.13 -14.15 -2.82
N GLY A 45 -0.39 -14.81 -3.72
CA GLY A 45 -0.91 -15.15 -5.04
C GLY A 45 -2.15 -16.03 -4.93
N ARG A 46 -2.78 -16.29 -6.08
CA ARG A 46 -3.90 -17.24 -6.16
C ARG A 46 -3.44 -18.60 -5.59
N PRO A 47 -4.12 -19.16 -4.57
CA PRO A 47 -3.81 -20.51 -4.10
C PRO A 47 -4.02 -21.48 -5.27
N ILE A 48 -2.98 -22.20 -5.66
CA ILE A 48 -3.08 -23.28 -6.65
C ILE A 48 -3.67 -24.48 -5.90
N ARG A 49 -4.97 -24.75 -6.06
CA ARG A 49 -5.58 -26.02 -5.63
C ARG A 49 -6.08 -26.78 -6.86
N GLY A 50 -5.42 -27.91 -7.16
CA GLY A 50 -5.84 -28.97 -8.10
C GLY A 50 -5.12 -28.93 -9.46
N GLY A 51 -4.50 -30.00 -9.99
CA GLY A 51 -4.69 -31.43 -9.71
C GLY A 51 -3.39 -32.23 -9.58
N GLY A 52 -3.48 -33.35 -8.86
CA GLY A 52 -2.40 -34.33 -8.79
C GLY A 52 -2.11 -34.95 -10.15
N THR A 53 -0.83 -35.20 -10.42
CA THR A 53 -0.32 -36.34 -11.19
C THR A 53 1.18 -36.44 -10.90
N THR A 54 1.54 -37.59 -10.32
CA THR A 54 2.81 -38.34 -10.33
C THR A 54 4.01 -37.78 -11.10
N LEU A 55 5.20 -37.88 -10.50
CA LEU A 55 6.47 -38.43 -11.04
C LEU A 55 7.56 -38.12 -9.97
N ILE A 56 8.42 -39.02 -9.47
CA ILE A 56 8.80 -40.43 -9.68
C ILE A 56 9.40 -40.92 -8.36
#